data_AF-B4X5V9-F1
#
_entry.id   AF-B4X5V9-F1
#
_cell.length_a   1.000
_cell.length_b   1.000
_cell.length_c   1.000
_cell.angle_alpha   90.00
_cell.angle_beta   90.00
_cell.angle_gamma   90.00
#
_symmetry.space_group_name_H-M   'P 1'
#
loop_
_entity.id
_entity.type
_entity.pdbx_description
1 polymer ?
#
loop_
_entity_poly.entity_id
_entity_poly.type
_entity_poly.pdbx_seq_one_letter_code
_entity_poly.pdbx_strand_id
1 'polypeptide(L)'
;MWQEHYSSTPGQIDTTNSRIQVPLPPVPQSWEFQDKRFAYQPGPHLKPGDDWHTSYQRIINSWRSSEVTLLPAYPVDTFSQYEHGAYWEGAIYYIQTILGFTRIDDFLAALERPDPNSERWACLRWTWDNQGQFIYLKAFLVKHMLQDRQKYPLDQPTRITWKEWLLKFEADYAHTEGTGRPLPNPCFGGSNPLHLGLGSKHEPKRLVCS
;
A
#
# COMPACT_ATOMS: atom_id res chain seq x y z
N MET A 1 28.03 -31.20 8.59
CA MET A 1 29.04 -30.12 8.69
C MET A 1 29.10 -29.49 7.30
N TRP A 2 28.36 -28.41 7.08
CA TRP A 2 28.29 -27.76 5.77
C TRP A 2 29.54 -26.90 5.59
N GLN A 3 30.38 -27.21 4.60
CA GLN A 3 31.52 -26.38 4.26
C GLN A 3 31.00 -25.08 3.63
N GLU A 4 31.23 -23.96 4.32
CA GLU A 4 30.99 -22.62 3.82
C GLU A 4 31.95 -22.34 2.66
N HIS A 5 31.48 -22.54 1.43
CA HIS A 5 32.11 -21.98 0.25
C HIS A 5 31.37 -20.69 -0.11
N TYR A 6 31.64 -19.62 0.63
CA TYR A 6 31.17 -18.28 0.28
C TYR A 6 32.36 -17.37 -0.01
N SER A 7 32.15 -16.51 -1.01
CA SER A 7 33.13 -15.73 -1.77
C SER A 7 34.39 -15.28 -1.04
N SER A 8 35.50 -15.26 -1.78
CA SER A 8 36.77 -14.64 -1.38
C SER A 8 36.67 -13.16 -0.97
N THR A 9 35.60 -12.45 -1.37
CA THR A 9 35.36 -11.03 -1.04
C THR A 9 34.01 -10.86 -0.33
N PRO A 10 33.96 -10.26 0.88
CA PRO A 10 32.70 -9.96 1.58
C PRO A 10 31.77 -9.11 0.70
N GLY A 11 30.50 -9.51 0.60
CA GLY A 11 29.52 -8.76 -0.21
C GLY A 11 29.50 -9.13 -1.70
N GLN A 12 30.24 -10.15 -2.14
CA GLN A 12 30.30 -10.56 -3.55
C GLN A 12 30.02 -12.06 -3.74
N ILE A 13 29.67 -12.44 -4.97
CA ILE A 13 29.61 -13.83 -5.43
C ILE A 13 30.85 -14.09 -6.26
N ASP A 14 31.60 -15.14 -5.92
CA ASP A 14 32.74 -15.57 -6.73
C ASP A 14 32.25 -16.01 -8.11
N THR A 15 32.90 -15.48 -9.15
CA THR A 15 32.59 -15.79 -10.55
C THR A 15 33.84 -16.30 -11.25
N THR A 16 33.65 -17.15 -12.26
CA THR A 16 34.73 -17.69 -13.10
C THR A 16 35.42 -16.62 -13.96
N ASN A 17 34.88 -15.40 -14.00
CA ASN A 17 35.48 -14.26 -14.68
C ASN A 17 35.87 -13.18 -13.67
N SER A 18 37.17 -13.04 -13.41
CA SER A 18 37.74 -12.08 -12.44
C SER A 18 37.48 -10.61 -12.77
N ARG A 19 36.92 -10.28 -13.94
CA ARG A 19 36.52 -8.92 -14.33
C ARG A 19 35.07 -8.58 -13.99
N ILE A 20 34.28 -9.57 -13.60
CA ILE A 20 32.86 -9.37 -13.26
C ILE A 20 32.77 -9.36 -11.73
N GLN A 21 32.30 -8.26 -11.17
CA GLN A 21 31.94 -8.21 -9.76
C GLN A 21 30.43 -8.40 -9.66
N VAL A 22 30.00 -9.53 -9.12
CA VAL A 22 28.59 -9.76 -8.82
C VAL A 22 28.39 -9.46 -7.34
N PRO A 23 27.67 -8.39 -6.97
CA PRO A 23 27.34 -8.15 -5.57
C PRO A 23 26.48 -9.30 -5.05
N LEU A 24 26.65 -9.67 -3.77
CA LEU A 24 25.70 -10.54 -3.10
C LEU A 24 24.32 -9.89 -3.22
N PRO A 25 23.27 -10.68 -3.56
CA PRO A 25 21.92 -10.17 -3.49
C PRO A 25 21.70 -9.61 -2.08
N PRO A 26 21.00 -8.47 -1.94
CA PRO A 26 20.72 -7.92 -0.63
C PRO A 26 20.08 -9.01 0.23
N VAL A 27 20.73 -9.36 1.33
CA VAL A 27 20.14 -10.28 2.31
C VAL A 27 18.81 -9.66 2.71
N PRO A 28 17.68 -10.38 2.63
CA PRO A 28 16.39 -9.84 3.04
C PRO A 28 16.53 -9.30 4.45
N GLN A 29 16.42 -7.97 4.61
CA GLN A 29 16.47 -7.35 5.91
C GLN A 29 15.20 -7.79 6.64
N SER A 30 15.36 -8.77 7.51
CA SER A 30 14.28 -9.19 8.40
C SER A 30 14.48 -8.56 9.77
N TRP A 31 13.39 -8.16 10.40
CA TRP A 31 13.37 -7.64 11.77
C TRP A 31 12.34 -8.36 12.61
N GLU A 32 12.42 -8.20 13.92
CA GLU A 32 11.52 -8.84 14.88
C GLU A 32 10.70 -7.79 15.65
N PHE A 33 9.44 -8.09 15.89
CA PHE A 33 8.56 -7.31 16.76
C PHE A 33 7.53 -8.23 17.41
N GLN A 34 7.42 -8.18 18.74
CA GLN A 34 6.51 -9.03 19.52
C GLN A 34 6.64 -10.52 19.14
N ASP A 35 7.88 -11.02 19.13
CA ASP A 35 8.23 -12.42 18.82
C ASP A 35 7.82 -12.89 17.41
N LYS A 36 7.53 -11.95 16.50
CA LYS A 36 7.25 -12.22 15.08
C LYS A 36 8.32 -11.61 14.20
N ARG A 37 8.75 -12.38 13.19
CA ARG A 37 9.72 -11.93 12.19
C ARG A 37 9.02 -11.36 10.95
N PHE A 38 9.54 -10.27 10.44
CA PHE A 38 9.02 -9.56 9.28
C PHE A 38 10.13 -9.38 8.25
N ALA A 39 9.78 -9.37 6.97
CA ALA A 39 10.69 -8.98 5.88
C ALA A 39 9.88 -8.36 4.74
N TYR A 40 10.52 -7.52 3.93
CA TYR A 40 9.89 -7.02 2.71
C TYR A 40 9.99 -8.02 1.56
N GLN A 41 8.97 -8.03 0.71
CA GLN A 41 9.01 -8.68 -0.60
C GLN A 41 8.63 -7.69 -1.71
N PRO A 42 9.27 -7.77 -2.88
CA PRO A 42 8.86 -7.02 -4.06
C PRO A 42 7.40 -7.28 -4.43
N GLY A 43 6.80 -6.34 -5.17
CA GLY A 43 5.45 -6.51 -5.70
C GLY A 43 5.34 -7.68 -6.70
N PRO A 44 4.11 -8.09 -7.05
CA PRO A 44 3.86 -9.30 -7.84
C PRO A 44 4.27 -9.22 -9.33
N HIS A 45 4.87 -8.12 -9.79
CA HIS A 45 5.32 -7.91 -11.18
C HIS A 45 4.22 -8.15 -12.23
N LEU A 46 3.11 -7.43 -12.07
CA LEU A 46 1.88 -7.64 -12.85
C LEU A 46 2.03 -7.17 -14.30
N LYS A 47 1.43 -7.91 -15.22
CA LYS A 47 1.38 -7.59 -16.66
C LYS A 47 0.00 -7.06 -17.06
N PRO A 48 -0.10 -6.32 -18.18
CA PRO A 48 -1.38 -5.94 -18.74
C PRO A 48 -2.24 -7.19 -19.03
N GLY A 49 -3.43 -7.25 -18.41
CA GLY A 49 -4.36 -8.38 -18.52
C GLY A 49 -4.43 -9.29 -17.30
N ASP A 50 -3.51 -9.16 -16.34
CA ASP A 50 -3.59 -9.88 -15.06
C ASP A 50 -4.71 -9.29 -14.18
N ASP A 51 -5.41 -10.16 -13.43
CA ASP A 51 -6.32 -9.71 -12.37
C ASP A 51 -5.50 -9.16 -11.18
N TRP A 52 -5.38 -7.84 -11.17
CA TRP A 52 -4.58 -7.11 -10.20
C TRP A 52 -5.33 -6.85 -8.87
N HIS A 53 -6.66 -6.99 -8.85
CA HIS A 53 -7.49 -6.65 -7.68
C HIS A 53 -7.29 -7.62 -6.51
N THR A 54 -6.82 -8.84 -6.76
CA THR A 54 -6.66 -9.89 -5.75
C THR A 54 -5.20 -10.22 -5.44
N SER A 55 -4.23 -9.59 -6.14
CA SER A 55 -2.83 -10.03 -6.15
C SER A 55 -2.16 -10.00 -4.76
N TYR A 56 -2.57 -9.09 -3.88
CA TYR A 56 -2.04 -8.99 -2.52
C TYR A 56 -2.83 -9.78 -1.46
N GLN A 57 -4.01 -10.32 -1.80
CA GLN A 57 -4.84 -11.05 -0.82
C GLN A 57 -4.12 -12.30 -0.31
N ARG A 58 -3.48 -13.08 -1.20
CA ARG A 58 -2.72 -14.28 -0.80
C ARG A 58 -1.57 -13.94 0.13
N ILE A 59 -0.86 -12.85 -0.14
CA ILE A 59 0.23 -12.35 0.69
C ILE A 59 -0.31 -12.01 2.08
N ILE A 60 -1.34 -11.16 2.16
CA ILE A 60 -1.92 -10.68 3.42
C ILE A 60 -2.50 -11.85 4.23
N ASN A 61 -3.20 -12.78 3.58
CA ASN A 61 -3.78 -13.94 4.26
C ASN A 61 -2.71 -14.88 4.85
N SER A 62 -1.53 -14.93 4.26
CA SER A 62 -0.41 -15.75 4.77
C SER A 62 0.24 -15.20 6.04
N TRP A 63 0.01 -13.92 6.39
CA TRP A 63 0.65 -13.28 7.56
C TRP A 63 0.29 -13.92 8.89
N ARG A 64 -0.83 -14.65 8.96
CA ARG A 64 -1.26 -15.35 10.18
C ARG A 64 -0.58 -16.71 10.36
N SER A 65 0.01 -17.28 9.32
CA SER A 65 0.49 -18.67 9.29
C SER A 65 1.98 -18.82 9.00
N SER A 66 2.65 -17.76 8.54
CA SER A 66 4.05 -17.80 8.14
C SER A 66 4.98 -17.56 9.33
N GLU A 67 6.10 -18.29 9.38
CA GLU A 67 7.19 -18.05 10.34
C GLU A 67 7.80 -16.64 10.16
N VAL A 68 7.88 -16.18 8.90
CA VAL A 68 8.26 -14.81 8.55
C VAL A 68 7.11 -14.17 7.79
N THR A 69 6.63 -13.05 8.31
CA THR A 69 5.59 -12.23 7.67
C THR A 69 6.19 -11.39 6.55
N LEU A 70 5.76 -11.62 5.31
CA LEU A 70 6.27 -10.91 4.13
C LEU A 70 5.41 -9.69 3.79
N LEU A 71 5.96 -8.50 4.06
CA LEU A 71 5.32 -7.22 3.82
C LEU A 71 5.55 -6.76 2.36
N PRO A 72 4.51 -6.37 1.62
CA PRO A 72 4.62 -5.67 0.35
C PRO A 72 5.57 -4.47 0.42
N ALA A 73 6.55 -4.42 -0.47
CA ALA A 73 7.30 -3.20 -0.73
C ALA A 73 6.47 -2.22 -1.56
N TYR A 74 6.61 -0.93 -1.28
CA TYR A 74 6.02 0.13 -2.10
C TYR A 74 6.67 0.15 -3.50
N PRO A 75 5.90 0.10 -4.60
CA PRO A 75 6.45 0.02 -5.96
C PRO A 75 7.05 1.35 -6.43
N VAL A 76 8.19 1.73 -5.86
CA VAL A 76 8.89 2.99 -6.17
C VAL A 76 9.61 2.99 -7.51
N ASP A 77 10.05 1.83 -7.97
CA ASP A 77 10.89 1.68 -9.17
C ASP A 77 10.07 1.57 -10.47
N THR A 78 8.77 1.86 -10.42
CA THR A 78 7.82 1.61 -11.50
C THR A 78 6.73 2.69 -11.54
N PHE A 79 6.37 3.08 -12.76
CA PHE A 79 5.22 3.96 -13.03
C PHE A 79 3.97 3.16 -13.47
N SER A 80 3.99 1.83 -13.31
CA SER A 80 2.87 0.97 -13.68
C SER A 80 1.64 1.25 -12.82
N GLN A 81 0.57 1.76 -13.43
CA GLN A 81 -0.71 1.96 -12.75
C GLN A 81 -1.27 0.67 -12.15
N TYR A 82 -1.00 -0.48 -12.76
CA TYR A 82 -1.47 -1.78 -12.27
C TYR A 82 -0.76 -2.20 -10.98
N GLU A 83 0.56 -1.98 -10.88
CA GLU A 83 1.32 -2.32 -9.67
C GLU A 83 0.95 -1.41 -8.51
N HIS A 84 0.82 -0.10 -8.77
CA HIS A 84 0.33 0.86 -7.77
C HIS A 84 -1.13 0.58 -7.39
N GLY A 85 -2.00 0.26 -8.35
CA GLY A 85 -3.39 -0.12 -8.09
C GLY A 85 -3.50 -1.36 -7.19
N ALA A 86 -2.77 -2.42 -7.53
CA ALA A 86 -2.74 -3.66 -6.74
C ALA A 86 -2.23 -3.40 -5.32
N TYR A 87 -1.18 -2.60 -5.19
CA TYR A 87 -0.64 -2.20 -3.89
C TYR A 87 -1.72 -1.52 -3.05
N TRP A 88 -2.39 -0.49 -3.58
CA TRP A 88 -3.41 0.24 -2.83
C TRP A 88 -4.69 -0.57 -2.55
N GLU A 89 -5.09 -1.49 -3.43
CA GLU A 89 -6.16 -2.47 -3.13
C GLU A 89 -5.75 -3.39 -1.98
N GLY A 90 -4.49 -3.81 -1.95
CA GLY A 90 -3.91 -4.55 -0.83
C GLY A 90 -4.03 -3.78 0.50
N ALA A 91 -3.83 -2.46 0.49
CA ALA A 91 -4.02 -1.61 1.66
C ALA A 91 -5.48 -1.60 2.14
N ILE A 92 -6.45 -1.46 1.22
CA ILE A 92 -7.88 -1.53 1.56
C ILE A 92 -8.25 -2.90 2.13
N TYR A 93 -7.79 -3.98 1.47
CA TYR A 93 -8.01 -5.35 1.94
C TYR A 93 -7.43 -5.56 3.33
N TYR A 94 -6.22 -5.05 3.60
CA TYR A 94 -5.58 -5.12 4.91
C TYR A 94 -6.40 -4.40 5.99
N ILE A 95 -6.88 -3.18 5.71
CA ILE A 95 -7.73 -2.40 6.62
C ILE A 95 -9.00 -3.20 6.98
N GLN A 96 -9.62 -3.84 6.00
CA GLN A 96 -10.85 -4.59 6.21
C GLN A 96 -10.63 -5.92 6.94
N THR A 97 -9.59 -6.68 6.57
CA THR A 97 -9.43 -8.07 7.02
C THR A 97 -8.53 -8.24 8.24
N ILE A 98 -7.54 -7.37 8.41
CA ILE A 98 -6.58 -7.43 9.53
C ILE A 98 -6.96 -6.41 10.60
N LEU A 99 -7.19 -5.15 10.22
CA LEU A 99 -7.64 -4.14 11.19
C LEU A 99 -9.13 -4.26 11.53
N GLY A 100 -9.93 -4.87 10.66
CA GLY A 100 -11.34 -5.15 10.91
C GLY A 100 -12.29 -3.99 10.64
N PHE A 101 -11.84 -2.92 9.97
CA PHE A 101 -12.68 -1.77 9.68
C PHE A 101 -13.47 -1.98 8.39
N THR A 102 -14.80 -2.03 8.52
CA THR A 102 -15.72 -2.14 7.37
C THR A 102 -16.26 -0.79 6.91
N ARG A 103 -16.03 0.28 7.68
CA ARG A 103 -16.45 1.66 7.37
C ARG A 103 -15.26 2.61 7.40
N ILE A 104 -15.31 3.62 6.52
CA ILE A 104 -14.22 4.59 6.32
C ILE A 104 -14.12 5.55 7.50
N ASP A 105 -15.25 6.06 7.99
CA ASP A 105 -15.34 6.97 9.13
C ASP A 105 -14.77 6.36 10.41
N ASP A 106 -15.13 5.10 10.71
CA ASP A 106 -14.59 4.37 11.86
C ASP A 106 -13.06 4.20 11.75
N PHE A 107 -12.58 3.84 10.56
CA PHE A 107 -11.14 3.70 10.31
C PHE A 107 -10.39 5.02 10.47
N LEU A 108 -10.90 6.11 9.86
CA LEU A 108 -10.26 7.42 9.93
C LEU A 108 -10.23 7.98 11.36
N ALA A 109 -11.28 7.75 12.15
CA ALA A 109 -11.29 8.13 13.56
C ALA A 109 -10.24 7.34 14.37
N ALA A 110 -10.10 6.04 14.12
CA ALA A 110 -9.10 5.20 14.78
C ALA A 110 -7.66 5.53 14.33
N LEU A 111 -7.48 5.95 13.08
CA LEU A 111 -6.19 6.33 12.51
C LEU A 111 -5.56 7.54 13.24
N GLU A 112 -6.36 8.44 13.80
CA GLU A 112 -5.87 9.59 14.58
C GLU A 112 -5.33 9.18 15.97
N ARG A 113 -5.68 7.98 16.45
CA ARG A 113 -5.28 7.45 17.76
C ARG A 113 -4.96 5.95 17.67
N PRO A 114 -3.96 5.55 16.85
CA PRO A 114 -3.63 4.15 16.69
C PRO A 114 -3.03 3.61 17.99
N ASP A 115 -3.36 2.36 18.32
CA ASP A 115 -2.73 1.68 19.46
C ASP A 115 -1.23 1.49 19.16
N PRO A 116 -0.31 2.10 19.93
CA PRO A 116 1.12 2.01 19.68
C PRO A 116 1.66 0.59 19.89
N ASN A 117 0.98 -0.23 20.69
CA ASN A 117 1.39 -1.60 21.01
C ASN A 117 0.75 -2.64 20.06
N SER A 118 -0.06 -2.21 19.10
CA SER A 118 -0.69 -3.12 18.17
C SER A 118 0.23 -3.45 16.99
N GLU A 119 0.63 -4.71 16.89
CA GLU A 119 1.35 -5.28 15.74
C GLU A 119 0.64 -4.99 14.42
N ARG A 120 -0.69 -5.01 14.40
CA ARG A 120 -1.47 -4.75 13.18
C ARG A 120 -1.36 -3.30 12.72
N TRP A 121 -1.37 -2.34 13.64
CA TRP A 121 -1.15 -0.93 13.33
C TRP A 121 0.31 -0.65 12.97
N ALA A 122 1.26 -1.35 13.59
CA ALA A 122 2.67 -1.28 13.22
C ALA A 122 2.91 -1.79 11.79
N CYS A 123 2.33 -2.94 11.43
CA CYS A 123 2.39 -3.49 10.08
C CYS A 123 1.74 -2.57 9.04
N LEU A 124 0.65 -1.87 9.39
CA LEU A 124 0.07 -0.86 8.50
C LEU A 124 1.11 0.20 8.14
N ARG A 125 1.83 0.72 9.15
CA ARG A 125 2.86 1.76 8.94
C ARG A 125 4.07 1.24 8.18
N TRP A 126 4.59 0.07 8.54
CA TRP A 126 5.74 -0.52 7.86
C TRP A 126 5.44 -0.90 6.41
N THR A 127 4.21 -1.31 6.11
CA THR A 127 3.88 -1.71 4.74
C THR A 127 3.46 -0.50 3.93
N TRP A 128 2.46 0.23 4.40
CA TRP A 128 1.70 1.18 3.59
C TRP A 128 2.11 2.64 3.78
N ASP A 129 2.98 2.94 4.76
CA ASP A 129 3.45 4.29 5.09
C ASP A 129 4.97 4.40 5.27
N ASN A 130 5.74 3.41 4.81
CA ASN A 130 7.20 3.38 5.04
C ASN A 130 7.98 4.51 4.36
N GLN A 131 7.37 5.26 3.45
CA GLN A 131 7.91 6.43 2.77
C GLN A 131 6.97 7.64 2.87
N GLY A 132 6.00 7.64 3.81
CA GLY A 132 5.03 8.72 3.97
C GLY A 132 3.91 8.73 2.91
N GLN A 133 3.82 7.70 2.07
CA GLN A 133 2.87 7.59 0.97
C GLN A 133 1.42 7.33 1.42
N PHE A 134 1.19 6.91 2.67
CA PHE A 134 -0.16 6.60 3.14
C PHE A 134 -1.09 7.82 3.13
N ILE A 135 -0.51 9.02 3.17
CA ILE A 135 -1.24 10.29 3.07
C ILE A 135 -2.14 10.35 1.83
N TYR A 136 -1.74 9.73 0.71
CA TYR A 136 -2.55 9.68 -0.51
C TYR A 136 -3.78 8.81 -0.34
N LEU A 137 -3.65 7.64 0.31
CA LEU A 137 -4.79 6.78 0.61
C LEU A 137 -5.73 7.45 1.62
N LYS A 138 -5.17 8.10 2.65
CA LYS A 138 -5.96 8.89 3.60
C LYS A 138 -6.79 9.95 2.88
N ALA A 139 -6.18 10.71 1.97
CA ALA A 139 -6.88 11.73 1.20
C ALA A 139 -8.01 11.16 0.32
N PHE A 140 -7.75 10.05 -0.37
CA PHE A 140 -8.76 9.33 -1.14
C PHE A 140 -9.95 8.89 -0.27
N LEU A 141 -9.68 8.30 0.90
CA LEU A 141 -10.71 7.85 1.84
C LEU A 141 -11.53 9.03 2.40
N VAL A 142 -10.87 10.12 2.80
CA VAL A 142 -11.53 11.35 3.28
C VAL A 142 -12.44 11.92 2.20
N LYS A 143 -11.97 12.01 0.95
CA LYS A 143 -12.75 12.50 -0.18
C LYS A 143 -14.01 11.65 -0.40
N HIS A 144 -13.87 10.31 -0.39
CA HIS A 144 -14.99 9.39 -0.55
C HIS A 144 -16.01 9.50 0.60
N MET A 145 -15.53 9.58 1.85
CA MET A 145 -16.36 9.78 3.03
C MET A 145 -17.15 11.09 2.97
N LEU A 146 -16.52 12.19 2.53
CA LEU A 146 -17.17 13.50 2.44
C LEU A 146 -18.23 13.57 1.34
N GLN A 147 -18.07 12.80 0.25
CA GLN A 147 -18.97 12.73 -0.90
C GLN A 147 -20.30 12.01 -0.57
N ASP A 148 -20.27 10.82 0.06
CA ASP A 148 -21.48 10.06 0.38
C ASP A 148 -22.02 10.40 1.78
N ARG A 149 -22.71 11.55 1.88
CA ARG A 149 -23.29 12.04 3.16
C ARG A 149 -24.33 11.12 3.77
N GLN A 150 -25.02 10.33 2.96
CA GLN A 150 -26.04 9.39 3.43
C GLN A 150 -25.39 8.18 4.10
N LYS A 151 -24.30 7.67 3.50
CA LYS A 151 -23.56 6.53 4.04
C LYS A 151 -22.69 6.90 5.25
N TYR A 152 -22.14 8.11 5.26
CA TYR A 152 -21.23 8.62 6.29
C TYR A 152 -21.80 9.88 6.96
N PRO A 153 -22.74 9.71 7.91
CA PRO A 153 -23.24 10.81 8.71
C PRO A 153 -22.14 11.30 9.65
N LEU A 154 -21.75 12.56 9.51
CA LEU A 154 -20.77 13.23 10.36
C LEU A 154 -21.42 14.49 10.93
N ASP A 155 -21.11 14.82 12.19
CA ASP A 155 -21.45 16.12 12.74
C ASP A 155 -20.75 17.25 11.97
N GLN A 156 -21.31 18.46 12.04
CA GLN A 156 -20.80 19.61 11.29
C GLN A 156 -19.34 19.95 11.65
N PRO A 157 -18.94 20.04 12.94
CA PRO A 157 -17.54 20.25 13.31
C PRO A 157 -16.58 19.25 12.67
N THR A 158 -16.81 17.95 12.84
CA THR A 158 -15.96 16.89 12.28
C THR A 158 -15.86 16.99 10.76
N ARG A 159 -16.99 17.27 10.10
CA ARG A 159 -17.04 17.45 8.65
C ARG A 159 -16.24 18.67 8.17
N ILE A 160 -16.25 19.77 8.92
CA ILE A 160 -15.45 20.96 8.61
C ILE A 160 -13.97 20.64 8.74
N THR A 161 -13.55 20.01 9.85
CA THR A 161 -12.16 19.61 10.07
C THR A 161 -11.62 18.75 8.92
N TRP A 162 -12.36 17.73 8.49
CA TRP A 162 -11.93 16.88 7.37
C TRP A 162 -11.87 17.62 6.03
N LYS A 163 -12.78 18.57 5.79
CA LYS A 163 -12.74 19.41 4.58
C LYS A 163 -11.53 20.33 4.57
N GLU A 164 -11.25 21.00 5.68
CA GLU A 164 -10.09 21.89 5.81
C GLU A 164 -8.79 21.13 5.64
N TRP A 165 -8.69 19.95 6.25
CA TRP A 165 -7.55 19.06 6.08
C TRP A 165 -7.36 18.66 4.61
N LEU A 166 -8.43 18.24 3.93
CA LEU A 166 -8.36 17.82 2.51
C LEU A 166 -7.96 18.99 1.61
N LEU A 167 -8.53 20.18 1.83
CA LEU A 167 -8.19 21.40 1.08
C LEU A 167 -6.71 21.76 1.24
N LYS A 168 -6.19 21.69 2.46
CA LYS A 168 -4.77 21.94 2.73
C LYS A 168 -3.88 20.94 2.01
N PHE A 169 -4.21 19.65 2.11
CA PHE A 169 -3.48 18.58 1.43
C PHE A 169 -3.46 18.79 -0.10
N GLU A 170 -4.60 19.09 -0.72
CA GLU A 170 -4.69 19.32 -2.17
C GLU A 170 -3.90 20.57 -2.60
N ALA A 171 -3.87 21.63 -1.78
CA ALA A 171 -3.06 22.82 -2.02
C ALA A 171 -1.55 22.51 -1.95
N ASP A 172 -1.11 21.82 -0.89
CA ASP A 172 0.30 21.44 -0.70
C ASP A 172 0.79 20.53 -1.86
N TYR A 173 -0.07 19.61 -2.32
CA TYR A 173 0.24 18.74 -3.44
C TYR A 173 0.36 19.49 -4.78
N ALA A 174 -0.54 20.45 -5.06
CA ALA A 174 -0.49 21.27 -6.26
C ALA A 174 0.82 22.06 -6.38
N HIS A 175 1.40 22.48 -5.26
CA HIS A 175 2.73 23.10 -5.23
C HIS A 175 3.87 22.12 -5.53
N THR A 176 3.68 20.82 -5.27
CA THR A 176 4.71 19.79 -5.38
C THR A 176 4.80 19.18 -6.79
N GLU A 177 3.68 19.07 -7.52
CA GLU A 177 3.66 18.58 -8.92
C GLU A 177 4.50 19.40 -9.90
N GLY A 178 4.88 20.64 -9.56
CA GLY A 178 5.80 21.45 -10.36
C GLY A 178 7.23 20.90 -10.47
N THR A 179 7.59 19.87 -9.68
CA THR A 179 8.96 19.37 -9.55
C THR A 179 9.25 18.03 -10.24
N GLY A 180 8.24 17.39 -10.84
CA GLY A 180 8.40 16.13 -11.58
C GLY A 180 7.07 15.41 -11.80
N ARG A 181 7.07 14.30 -12.57
CA ARG A 181 5.88 13.45 -12.70
C ARG A 181 5.70 12.62 -11.42
N PRO A 182 4.60 12.78 -10.68
CA PRO A 182 4.36 12.00 -9.47
C PRO A 182 4.07 10.53 -9.82
N LEU A 183 4.43 9.62 -8.90
CA LEU A 183 4.04 8.21 -9.00
C LEU A 183 2.50 8.09 -8.96
N PRO A 184 1.92 7.08 -9.64
CA PRO A 184 0.48 6.81 -9.56
C PRO A 184 0.03 6.65 -8.11
N ASN A 185 -1.02 7.36 -7.70
CA ASN A 185 -1.50 7.35 -6.33
C ASN A 185 -3.04 7.41 -6.31
N PRO A 186 -3.69 7.03 -5.19
CA PRO A 186 -5.14 6.88 -5.16
C PRO A 186 -5.90 8.20 -5.12
N CYS A 187 -5.25 9.31 -4.74
CA CYS A 187 -5.91 10.60 -4.61
C CYS A 187 -5.98 11.38 -5.92
N PHE A 188 -4.93 11.30 -6.75
CA PHE A 188 -4.77 12.10 -7.96
C PHE A 188 -4.69 11.23 -9.23
N GLY A 189 -5.45 11.61 -10.26
CA GLY A 189 -5.47 10.92 -11.57
C GLY A 189 -6.84 10.78 -12.25
N GLY A 190 -7.81 11.65 -11.97
CA GLY A 190 -9.10 11.69 -12.67
C GLY A 190 -10.24 10.98 -11.94
N SER A 191 -11.28 10.55 -12.68
CA SER A 191 -12.54 10.06 -12.12
C SER A 191 -12.42 8.74 -11.34
N ASN A 192 -11.37 7.93 -11.58
CA ASN A 192 -10.91 6.84 -10.72
C ASN A 192 -9.63 6.20 -11.33
N PRO A 193 -8.40 6.72 -11.14
CA PRO A 193 -7.22 6.17 -11.83
C PRO A 193 -6.87 4.73 -11.43
N LEU A 194 -7.18 4.34 -10.19
CA LEU A 194 -6.77 3.05 -9.61
C LEU A 194 -7.94 2.15 -9.17
N HIS A 195 -9.21 2.53 -9.42
CA HIS A 195 -10.39 1.68 -9.20
C HIS A 195 -10.38 0.84 -7.92
N LEU A 196 -10.05 1.46 -6.77
CA LEU A 196 -9.84 0.76 -5.49
C LEU A 196 -11.11 0.18 -4.85
N GLY A 197 -11.74 -0.85 -5.44
CA GLY A 197 -12.84 -1.68 -4.88
C GLY A 197 -14.08 -0.98 -4.32
N LEU A 198 -14.08 0.35 -4.24
CA LEU A 198 -15.02 1.22 -3.55
C LEU A 198 -15.86 1.83 -4.65
N GLY A 199 -16.86 1.05 -5.06
CA GLY A 199 -17.69 1.30 -6.24
C GLY A 199 -18.06 2.77 -6.40
N SER A 200 -17.66 3.34 -7.54
CA SER A 200 -18.32 4.53 -8.07
C SER A 200 -19.77 4.13 -8.32
N LYS A 201 -20.71 4.74 -7.60
CA LYS A 201 -22.13 4.69 -7.92
C LYS A 201 -22.34 5.49 -9.22
N HIS A 202 -22.03 4.89 -10.38
CA HIS A 202 -22.66 5.25 -11.64
C HIS A 202 -22.69 4.06 -12.61
N GLU A 203 -23.92 3.56 -12.76
CA GLU A 203 -24.50 2.69 -13.79
C GLU A 203 -24.13 1.20 -13.88
N PRO A 204 -25.12 0.29 -13.72
CA PRO A 204 -25.06 -1.03 -14.31
C PRO A 204 -25.34 -0.90 -15.80
N LYS A 205 -24.31 -0.88 -16.65
CA LYS A 205 -24.53 -1.25 -18.06
C LYS A 205 -24.83 -2.73 -18.08
N ARG A 206 -26.13 -3.04 -18.16
CA ARG A 206 -26.66 -4.31 -18.64
C ARG A 206 -25.86 -4.72 -19.88
N LEU A 207 -25.12 -5.81 -19.78
CA LEU A 207 -24.74 -6.60 -20.94
C LEU A 207 -26.03 -7.18 -21.50
N VAL A 208 -26.60 -6.50 -22.50
CA VAL A 208 -27.53 -7.13 -23.42
C VAL A 208 -26.67 -7.93 -24.38
N CYS A 209 -26.69 -9.25 -24.23
CA CYS A 209 -26.20 -10.15 -25.26
C CYS A 209 -27.11 -10.01 -26.48
N SER A 210 -26.51 -9.75 -27.63
CA SER A 210 -27.07 -10.03 -28.96
C SER A 210 -26.09 -10.92 -29.69
#